data_AF-A0A2E9E181-F1
#
_entry.id   AF-A0A2E9E181-F1
#
_cell.length_a   1.000
_cell.length_b   1.000
_cell.length_c   1.000
_cell.angle_alpha   90.00
_cell.angle_beta   90.00
_cell.angle_gamma   90.00
#
_symmetry.space_group_name_H-M   'P 1'
#
loop_
_entity.id
_entity.type
_entity.pdbx_description
1 polymer ?
#
loop_
_entity_poly.entity_id
_entity_poly.type
_entity_poly.pdbx_seq_one_letter_code
_entity_poly.pdbx_strand_id
1 'polypeptide(L)'
;MKKIIIISLLLWAPIVTKPSSAQEIVNTEWEENFLTVTYSPTKGVVSCTVYSSEGAGIGGSAAMSVGGVAVVRVELPEEFVNTELRIECSSPTNGY
;
A
#
# COMPACT_ATOMS: atom_id res chain seq x y z
N MET A 1 -20.22 46.21 42.13
CA MET A 1 -19.53 44.91 41.98
C MET A 1 -20.31 44.08 40.97
N LYS A 2 -19.81 43.95 39.72
CA LYS A 2 -20.44 43.14 38.67
C LYS A 2 -19.44 42.09 38.20
N LYS A 3 -19.78 40.82 38.44
CA LYS A 3 -19.01 39.64 38.02
C LYS A 3 -19.29 39.42 36.53
N ILE A 4 -18.26 39.40 35.69
CA ILE A 4 -18.36 38.94 34.30
C ILE A 4 -17.74 37.55 34.26
N ILE A 5 -18.58 36.53 34.21
CA ILE A 5 -18.15 35.14 34.01
C ILE A 5 -18.08 34.94 32.50
N ILE A 6 -16.87 34.88 31.95
CA ILE A 6 -16.67 34.51 30.54
C ILE A 6 -16.70 32.98 30.48
N ILE A 7 -17.85 32.44 30.06
CA ILE A 7 -18.00 31.02 29.74
C ILE A 7 -17.27 30.81 28.41
N SER A 8 -16.06 30.28 28.50
CA SER A 8 -15.27 29.82 27.35
C SER A 8 -16.01 28.65 26.69
N LEU A 9 -16.71 28.93 25.59
CA LEU A 9 -17.19 27.91 24.67
C LEU A 9 -15.96 27.28 24.00
N LEU A 10 -15.46 26.17 24.56
CA LEU A 10 -14.62 25.24 23.83
C LEU A 10 -15.49 24.62 22.72
N LEU A 11 -15.37 25.20 21.52
CA LEU A 11 -15.88 24.62 20.28
C LEU A 11 -15.09 23.35 20.00
N TRP A 12 -15.66 22.21 20.40
CA TRP A 12 -15.18 20.89 20.04
C TRP A 12 -15.57 20.65 18.57
N ALA A 13 -14.68 21.00 17.64
CA ALA A 13 -14.86 20.63 16.24
C ALA A 13 -14.74 19.10 16.12
N PRO A 14 -15.74 18.38 15.55
CA PRO A 14 -15.55 16.98 15.22
C PRO A 14 -14.49 16.91 14.12
N ILE A 15 -13.30 16.43 14.48
CA ILE A 15 -12.25 16.09 13.52
C ILE A 15 -12.81 14.91 12.72
N VAL A 16 -13.38 15.19 11.55
CA VAL A 16 -13.72 14.17 10.57
C VAL A 16 -12.40 13.64 10.03
N THR A 17 -11.85 12.61 10.70
CA THR A 17 -10.73 11.87 10.17
C THR A 17 -11.21 11.15 8.92
N LYS A 18 -10.70 11.55 7.76
CA LYS A 18 -10.86 10.74 6.55
C LYS A 18 -10.17 9.40 6.85
N PRO A 19 -10.79 8.25 6.53
CA PRO A 19 -10.10 6.97 6.64
C PRO A 19 -8.90 7.01 5.69
N SER A 20 -7.69 7.05 6.26
CA SER A 20 -6.48 6.69 5.54
C SER A 20 -6.49 5.18 5.43
N SER A 21 -7.15 4.63 4.41
CA SER A 21 -6.86 3.25 4.00
C SER A 21 -5.42 3.26 3.49
N ALA A 22 -4.48 2.93 4.38
CA ALA A 22 -3.11 2.68 4.01
C ALA A 22 -3.12 1.55 2.98
N GLN A 23 -2.79 1.86 1.74
CA GLN A 23 -2.69 0.86 0.69
C GLN A 23 -1.39 0.09 0.96
N GLU A 24 -1.50 -1.18 1.34
CA GLU A 24 -0.37 -1.91 1.92
C GLU A 24 -0.20 -3.31 1.34
N ILE A 25 1.03 -3.82 1.43
CA ILE A 25 1.36 -5.21 1.14
C ILE A 25 0.88 -6.04 2.34
N VAL A 26 -0.02 -6.97 2.07
CA VAL A 26 -0.65 -7.83 3.08
C VAL A 26 0.13 -9.14 3.24
N ASN A 27 0.65 -9.68 2.13
CA ASN A 27 1.38 -10.95 2.13
C ASN A 27 2.32 -11.06 0.93
N THR A 28 3.32 -11.92 1.06
CA THR A 28 4.26 -12.30 -0.01
C THR A 28 4.54 -13.79 0.06
N GLU A 29 4.40 -14.50 -1.07
CA GLU A 29 4.59 -15.95 -1.15
C GLU A 29 5.46 -16.30 -2.36
N TRP A 30 6.33 -17.29 -2.18
CA TRP A 30 7.18 -17.81 -3.25
C TRP A 30 6.61 -19.10 -3.83
N GLU A 31 6.66 -19.20 -5.16
CA GLU A 31 6.39 -20.41 -5.92
C GLU A 31 7.40 -20.48 -7.07
N GLU A 32 8.37 -21.41 -6.98
CA GLU A 32 9.50 -21.50 -7.93
C GLU A 32 10.23 -20.16 -8.07
N ASN A 33 10.30 -19.60 -9.29
CA ASN A 33 10.89 -18.30 -9.59
C ASN A 33 9.86 -17.16 -9.59
N PHE A 34 8.65 -17.39 -9.05
CA PHE A 34 7.61 -16.38 -8.93
C PHE A 34 7.43 -15.91 -7.49
N LEU A 35 7.41 -14.60 -7.32
CA LEU A 35 7.00 -13.92 -6.10
C LEU A 35 5.58 -13.41 -6.26
N THR A 36 4.66 -13.96 -5.49
CA THR A 36 3.27 -13.50 -5.40
C THR A 36 3.14 -12.47 -4.29
N VAL A 37 2.68 -11.27 -4.64
CA VAL A 37 2.47 -10.15 -3.72
C VAL A 37 0.98 -9.88 -3.60
N THR A 38 0.44 -9.99 -2.40
CA THR A 38 -0.94 -9.62 -2.08
C THR A 38 -0.96 -8.19 -1.56
N TYR A 39 -1.66 -7.31 -2.27
CA TYR A 39 -1.79 -5.89 -1.94
C TYR A 39 -3.25 -5.54 -1.68
N SER A 40 -3.50 -4.64 -0.72
CA SER A 40 -4.85 -4.10 -0.47
C SER A 40 -4.96 -2.66 -0.95
N PRO A 41 -5.30 -2.44 -2.24
CA PRO A 41 -5.55 -1.11 -2.78
C PRO A 41 -6.98 -0.67 -2.47
N THR A 42 -7.26 0.62 -2.64
CA THR A 42 -8.64 1.14 -2.60
C THR A 42 -9.45 0.69 -3.83
N LYS A 43 -8.83 0.71 -5.01
CA LYS A 43 -9.38 0.24 -6.30
C LYS A 43 -8.30 0.36 -7.40
N GLY A 44 -8.58 -0.19 -8.58
CA GLY A 44 -7.77 0.04 -9.78
C GLY A 44 -6.66 -0.97 -10.01
N VAL A 45 -5.71 -0.63 -10.87
CA VAL A 45 -4.58 -1.49 -11.23
C VAL A 45 -3.43 -1.26 -10.24
N VAL A 46 -2.94 -2.32 -9.62
CA VAL A 46 -1.77 -2.28 -8.74
C VAL A 46 -0.56 -2.70 -9.55
N SER A 47 0.50 -1.90 -9.49
CA SER A 47 1.80 -2.24 -10.07
C SER A 47 2.80 -2.46 -8.94
N CYS A 48 3.47 -3.60 -8.92
CA CYS A 48 4.52 -3.92 -7.96
C CYS A 48 5.86 -4.07 -8.68
N THR A 49 6.90 -3.49 -8.09
CA THR A 49 8.29 -3.64 -8.52
C THR A 49 9.10 -4.26 -7.39
N VAL A 50 9.96 -5.21 -7.73
CA VAL A 50 10.86 -5.89 -6.82
C VAL A 50 12.27 -5.39 -7.09
N TYR A 51 12.97 -5.04 -6.02
CA TYR A 51 14.34 -4.52 -6.05
C TYR A 51 15.26 -5.44 -5.27
N SER A 52 16.50 -5.58 -5.75
CA SER A 52 17.59 -6.18 -4.98
C SER A 52 17.95 -5.30 -3.78
N SER A 53 18.76 -5.83 -2.86
CA SER A 53 19.31 -5.08 -1.72
C SER A 53 20.14 -3.87 -2.14
N GLU A 54 20.72 -3.88 -3.34
CA GLU A 54 21.46 -2.75 -3.93
C GLU A 54 20.52 -1.68 -4.54
N GLY A 55 19.20 -1.94 -4.55
CA GLY A 55 18.19 -1.05 -5.09
C GLY A 55 17.96 -1.18 -6.60
N ALA A 56 18.55 -2.17 -7.26
CA ALA A 56 18.33 -2.44 -8.68
C ALA A 56 16.96 -3.12 -8.88
N GLY A 57 16.15 -2.65 -9.82
CA GLY A 57 14.88 -3.28 -10.17
C GLY A 57 15.12 -4.60 -10.90
N ILE A 58 14.67 -5.71 -10.31
CA ILE A 58 14.91 -7.07 -10.82
C ILE A 58 13.66 -7.71 -11.43
N GLY A 59 12.48 -7.14 -11.18
CA GLY A 59 11.23 -7.60 -11.77
C GLY A 59 10.07 -6.70 -11.41
N GLY A 60 8.98 -6.81 -12.16
CA GLY A 60 7.77 -6.08 -11.88
C GLY A 60 6.58 -6.64 -12.64
N SER A 61 5.39 -6.45 -12.08
CA SER A 61 4.14 -6.90 -12.68
C SER A 61 2.99 -6.03 -12.20
N ALA A 62 1.83 -6.19 -12.82
CA ALA A 62 0.62 -5.47 -12.46
C ALA A 62 -0.60 -6.37 -12.46
N ALA A 63 -1.53 -6.10 -11.56
CA ALA A 63 -2.81 -6.81 -11.47
C ALA A 63 -3.95 -5.84 -11.17
N MET A 64 -5.14 -6.15 -11.68
CA MET A 64 -6.36 -5.41 -11.34
C MET A 64 -6.83 -5.80 -9.95
N SER A 65 -7.23 -4.81 -9.15
CA SER A 65 -7.89 -5.06 -7.88
C SER A 65 -9.29 -5.60 -8.09
N VAL A 66 -9.60 -6.70 -7.41
CA VAL A 66 -10.94 -7.29 -7.34
C VAL A 66 -11.30 -7.42 -5.87
N GLY A 67 -12.42 -6.80 -5.45
CA GLY A 67 -12.87 -6.87 -4.07
C GLY A 67 -11.95 -6.19 -3.04
N GLY A 68 -11.13 -5.21 -3.45
CA GLY A 68 -10.20 -4.51 -2.55
C GLY A 68 -8.87 -5.23 -2.32
N VAL A 69 -8.59 -6.27 -3.11
CA VAL A 69 -7.33 -7.02 -3.11
C VAL A 69 -6.79 -7.09 -4.52
N ALA A 70 -5.48 -6.99 -4.68
CA ALA A 70 -4.78 -7.32 -5.92
C ALA A 70 -3.71 -8.36 -5.61
N VAL A 71 -3.64 -9.40 -6.45
CA VAL A 71 -2.62 -10.45 -6.37
C VAL A 71 -1.69 -10.27 -7.55
N VAL A 72 -0.48 -9.78 -7.29
CA VAL A 72 0.52 -9.46 -8.31
C VAL A 72 1.57 -10.56 -8.32
N ARG A 73 1.68 -11.30 -9.42
CA ARG A 73 2.70 -12.34 -9.59
C ARG A 73 3.86 -11.76 -10.39
N VAL A 74 5.06 -11.76 -9.80
CA VAL A 74 6.29 -11.23 -10.39
C VAL A 74 7.24 -12.39 -10.66
N GLU A 75 7.65 -12.56 -11.91
CA GLU A 75 8.71 -13.50 -12.26
C GLU A 75 10.07 -12.86 -11.97
N LEU A 76 10.96 -13.61 -11.34
CA LEU A 76 12.29 -13.14 -10.95
C LEU A 76 13.37 -14.10 -11.48
N PRO A 77 14.59 -13.59 -11.74
CA PRO A 77 15.72 -14.45 -12.05
C PRO A 77 16.02 -15.42 -10.89
N GLU A 78 16.45 -16.64 -11.21
CA GLU A 78 16.66 -17.71 -10.22
C GLU A 78 17.66 -17.31 -9.12
N GLU A 79 18.66 -16.48 -9.44
CA GLU A 79 19.66 -16.01 -8.49
C GLU A 79 19.09 -15.14 -7.35
N PHE A 80 17.86 -14.60 -7.51
CA PHE A 80 17.21 -13.77 -6.51
C PHE A 80 16.14 -14.52 -5.70
N VAL A 81 15.87 -15.78 -6.01
CA VAL A 81 14.85 -16.59 -5.32
C VAL A 81 15.25 -16.78 -3.85
N ASN A 82 14.31 -16.54 -2.92
CA ASN A 82 14.51 -16.61 -1.47
C ASN A 82 15.61 -15.68 -0.91
N THR A 83 15.99 -14.63 -1.65
CA THR A 83 16.89 -13.59 -1.14
C THR A 83 16.12 -12.46 -0.45
N GLU A 84 16.82 -11.59 0.28
CA GLU A 84 16.23 -10.38 0.84
C GLU A 84 15.97 -9.37 -0.28
N LEU A 85 14.70 -9.01 -0.47
CA LEU A 85 14.24 -8.14 -1.55
C LEU A 85 13.40 -7.00 -0.97
N ARG A 86 13.47 -5.84 -1.63
CA ARG A 86 12.58 -4.72 -1.35
C ARG A 86 11.45 -4.72 -2.38
N ILE A 87 10.21 -4.64 -1.91
CA ILE A 87 9.02 -4.66 -2.76
C ILE A 87 8.30 -3.33 -2.61
N GLU A 88 7.99 -2.69 -3.74
CA GLU A 88 7.19 -1.47 -3.76
C GLU A 88 5.99 -1.67 -4.67
N CYS A 89 4.80 -1.49 -4.10
CA CYS A 89 3.55 -1.54 -4.83
C CYS A 89 2.91 -0.16 -4.83
N SER A 90 2.32 0.20 -5.95
CA SER A 90 1.54 1.43 -6.10
C SER A 90 0.22 1.11 -6.76
N SER A 91 -0.83 1.77 -6.30
CA SER A 91 -2.12 1.81 -7.01
C SER A 91 -2.47 3.26 -7.31
N PRO A 92 -3.07 3.57 -8.47
CA PRO A 92 -3.50 4.91 -8.77
C PRO A 92 -4.53 5.33 -7.72
N THR A 93 -4.22 6.38 -6.96
CA THR A 93 -5.13 6.98 -6.00
C THR A 93 -6.34 7.62 -6.69
N ASN A 94 -6.24 7.91 -8.00
CA ASN A 94 -7.33 8.36 -8.86
C ASN A 94 -7.07 7.92 -10.32
N GLY A 95 -8.09 7.37 -10.99
CA GLY A 95 -8.11 7.09 -12.44
C GLY A 95 -8.54 5.64 -12.73
N TYR A 96 -9.72 5.33 -13.28
CA TYR A 96 -10.75 6.09 -14.00
C TYR A 96 -12.12 6.01 -13.31
#